data_AF-A0A3D4BVU3-F1
#
_entry.id   AF-A0A3D4BVU3-F1
#
_cell.length_a   1.000
_cell.length_b   1.000
_cell.length_c   1.000
_cell.angle_alpha   90.00
_cell.angle_beta   90.00
_cell.angle_gamma   90.00
#
_symmetry.space_group_name_H-M   'P 1'
#
loop_
_entity.id
_entity.type
_entity.pdbx_description
1 polymer ?
#
loop_
_entity_poly.entity_id
_entity_poly.type
_entity_poly.pdbx_seq_one_letter_code
_entity_poly.pdbx_strand_id
1 'polypeptide(L)'
;MGTSGTIRENIPVDSILASEAALGFDGLLHFYQYDIGEEEVRKLMETKPALKDLPRPYLAFGDADMLEHFKACYNHQGVTVTAPGFYAPQGRQVNIPPRLINFTGILGESEVAGIPVTNIEMETAGIYGLASVLGHRALSVSAILANRISGEFSSTPIKTVERMIDLSLEKLTGLR
;
A
#
# COMPACT_ATOMS: atom_id res chain seq x y z
N MET A 1 5.78 3.56 -9.38
CA MET A 1 6.23 4.82 -8.77
C MET A 1 5.01 5.71 -8.59
N GLY A 2 4.73 6.15 -7.38
CA GLY A 2 3.52 6.92 -7.08
C GLY A 2 3.66 7.81 -5.85
N THR A 3 2.51 8.28 -5.35
CA THR A 3 2.44 9.04 -4.10
C THR A 3 1.47 8.35 -3.15
N SER A 4 1.70 8.48 -1.85
CA SER A 4 0.85 7.84 -0.86
C SER A 4 0.78 8.66 0.43
N GLY A 5 -0.25 8.38 1.24
CA GLY A 5 -0.29 8.80 2.63
C GLY A 5 0.07 7.64 3.55
N THR A 6 0.96 7.86 4.52
CA THR A 6 1.20 6.88 5.58
C THR A 6 0.06 6.86 6.58
N ILE A 7 -0.26 5.68 7.10
CA ILE A 7 -1.19 5.44 8.21
C ILE A 7 -0.46 4.98 9.48
N ARG A 8 0.86 5.23 9.53
CA ARG A 8 1.74 5.01 10.69
C ARG A 8 2.36 6.32 11.13
N GLU A 9 2.31 6.59 12.43
CA GLU A 9 2.85 7.82 13.02
C GLU A 9 4.37 7.95 12.82
N ASN A 10 5.11 6.84 12.92
CA ASN A 10 6.57 6.80 12.86
C ASN A 10 7.16 6.84 11.44
N ILE A 11 6.35 7.02 10.41
CA ILE A 11 6.82 7.21 9.02
C ILE A 11 6.72 8.70 8.68
N PRO A 12 7.85 9.40 8.49
CA PRO A 12 7.83 10.82 8.16
C PRO A 12 7.26 11.09 6.76
N VAL A 13 6.67 12.28 6.57
CA VAL A 13 6.47 12.83 5.21
C VAL A 13 7.83 13.04 4.54
N ASP A 14 7.81 13.15 3.21
CA ASP A 14 9.02 13.25 2.39
C ASP A 14 9.95 12.02 2.49
N SER A 15 9.43 10.89 2.97
CA SER A 15 10.09 9.59 2.88
C SER A 15 9.73 8.86 1.58
N ILE A 16 10.55 7.88 1.21
CA ILE A 16 10.28 6.95 0.12
C ILE A 16 10.01 5.58 0.74
N LEU A 17 8.91 4.96 0.33
CA LEU A 17 8.43 3.67 0.84
C LEU A 17 8.26 2.67 -0.30
N ALA A 18 8.72 1.44 -0.11
CA ALA A 18 8.46 0.33 -1.02
C ALA A 18 7.39 -0.63 -0.46
N SER A 19 6.50 -1.10 -1.33
CA SER A 19 5.45 -2.04 -0.94
C SER A 19 5.96 -3.47 -1.04
N GLU A 20 6.15 -4.14 0.08
CA GLU A 20 6.49 -5.57 0.12
C GLU A 20 5.28 -6.43 -0.25
N ALA A 21 4.11 -6.02 0.26
CA ALA A 21 2.82 -6.57 -0.12
C ALA A 21 1.79 -5.44 -0.25
N ALA A 22 0.62 -5.77 -0.79
CA ALA A 22 -0.50 -4.86 -0.89
C ALA A 22 -1.84 -5.55 -0.64
N LEU A 23 -2.67 -4.90 0.17
CA LEU A 23 -3.99 -5.35 0.57
C LEU A 23 -5.05 -4.57 -0.23
N GLY A 24 -5.66 -5.22 -1.21
CA GLY A 24 -6.62 -4.62 -2.12
C GLY A 24 -8.05 -4.70 -1.61
N PHE A 25 -8.70 -3.54 -1.44
CA PHE A 25 -10.14 -3.43 -1.11
C PHE A 25 -11.00 -3.12 -2.35
N ASP A 26 -10.40 -3.09 -3.53
CA ASP A 26 -11.05 -2.80 -4.82
C ASP A 26 -11.77 -4.01 -5.44
N GLY A 27 -11.47 -5.22 -4.98
CA GLY A 27 -12.11 -6.46 -5.42
C GLY A 27 -11.70 -6.97 -6.81
N LEU A 28 -10.70 -6.35 -7.46
CA LEU A 28 -10.27 -6.73 -8.81
C LEU A 28 -9.87 -8.21 -8.93
N LEU A 29 -9.11 -8.75 -7.99
CA LEU A 29 -8.62 -10.13 -8.09
C LEU A 29 -9.68 -11.20 -7.83
N HIS A 30 -10.86 -10.84 -7.31
CA HIS A 30 -11.97 -11.79 -7.19
C HIS A 30 -12.55 -12.22 -8.54
N PHE A 31 -12.17 -11.54 -9.62
CA PHE A 31 -12.52 -11.91 -11.00
C PHE A 31 -11.51 -12.87 -11.65
N TYR A 32 -10.43 -13.23 -10.95
CA TYR A 32 -9.37 -14.10 -11.44
C TYR A 32 -9.22 -15.33 -10.54
N GLN A 33 -8.59 -16.39 -11.04
CA GLN A 33 -8.15 -17.52 -10.22
C GLN A 33 -6.91 -17.10 -9.43
N TYR A 34 -7.11 -16.64 -8.21
CA TYR A 34 -6.05 -16.06 -7.39
C TYR A 34 -6.30 -16.31 -5.90
N ASP A 35 -5.50 -17.20 -5.31
CA ASP A 35 -5.67 -17.67 -3.92
C ASP A 35 -4.48 -17.28 -3.01
N ILE A 36 -3.53 -16.49 -3.53
CA ILE A 36 -2.34 -16.09 -2.78
C ILE A 36 -2.75 -15.23 -1.58
N GLY A 37 -2.24 -15.58 -0.40
CA GLY A 37 -2.46 -14.83 0.84
C GLY A 37 -3.86 -14.96 1.43
N GLU A 38 -4.67 -15.93 0.99
CA GLU A 38 -6.05 -16.10 1.47
C GLU A 38 -6.11 -16.33 3.00
N GLU A 39 -5.17 -17.10 3.52
CA GLU A 39 -5.08 -17.42 4.95
C GLU A 39 -4.72 -16.18 5.79
N GLU A 40 -3.81 -15.34 5.30
CA GLU A 40 -3.44 -14.08 5.93
C GLU A 40 -4.61 -13.10 5.94
N VAL A 41 -5.35 -13.02 4.83
CA VAL A 41 -6.59 -12.23 4.75
C VAL A 41 -7.63 -12.75 5.74
N ARG A 42 -7.82 -14.07 5.83
CA ARG A 42 -8.75 -14.69 6.78
C ARG A 42 -8.39 -14.31 8.22
N LYS A 43 -7.12 -14.45 8.61
CA LYS A 43 -6.62 -14.05 9.93
C LYS A 43 -6.84 -12.56 10.21
N LEU A 44 -6.59 -11.70 9.22
CA LEU A 44 -6.85 -10.26 9.36
C LEU A 44 -8.33 -9.99 9.64
N MET A 45 -9.23 -10.61 8.88
CA MET A 45 -10.69 -10.43 9.06
C MET A 45 -11.22 -11.02 10.37
N GLU A 46 -10.57 -12.06 10.91
CA GLU A 46 -10.89 -12.63 12.22
C GLU A 46 -10.45 -11.71 13.37
N THR A 47 -9.24 -11.14 13.27
CA THR A 47 -8.69 -10.25 14.28
C THR A 47 -9.27 -8.83 14.21
N LYS A 48 -9.73 -8.40 13.04
CA LYS A 48 -10.35 -7.08 12.78
C LYS A 48 -11.77 -7.27 12.23
N PRO A 49 -12.74 -7.70 13.04
CA PRO A 49 -14.08 -8.09 12.58
C PRO A 49 -14.85 -6.95 11.91
N ALA A 50 -14.53 -5.67 12.22
CA ALA A 50 -15.14 -4.51 11.56
C ALA A 50 -14.85 -4.44 10.05
N LEU A 51 -13.82 -5.14 9.54
CA LEU A 51 -13.53 -5.22 8.11
C LEU A 51 -14.57 -6.07 7.35
N LYS A 52 -15.37 -6.89 8.04
CA LYS A 52 -16.41 -7.73 7.43
C LYS A 52 -17.55 -6.92 6.80
N ASP A 53 -17.69 -5.65 7.17
CA ASP A 53 -18.65 -4.70 6.58
C ASP A 53 -18.20 -4.14 5.21
N LEU A 54 -16.99 -4.45 4.78
CA LEU A 54 -16.38 -4.00 3.53
C LEU A 54 -16.26 -5.17 2.53
N PRO A 55 -16.00 -4.90 1.24
CA PRO A 55 -15.60 -5.94 0.30
C PRO A 55 -14.44 -6.76 0.88
N ARG A 56 -14.51 -8.09 0.76
CA ARG A 56 -13.42 -8.98 1.21
C ARG A 56 -12.13 -8.52 0.53
N PRO A 57 -11.07 -8.17 1.27
CA PRO A 57 -9.84 -7.76 0.61
C PRO A 57 -9.11 -8.97 0.02
N TYR A 58 -8.13 -8.70 -0.83
CA TYR A 58 -7.18 -9.70 -1.33
C TYR A 58 -5.75 -9.24 -1.06
N LEU A 59 -4.81 -10.17 -0.97
CA LEU A 59 -3.40 -9.88 -0.71
C LEU A 59 -2.56 -10.18 -1.95
N ALA A 60 -1.71 -9.23 -2.34
CA ALA A 60 -0.75 -9.44 -3.42
C ALA A 60 0.65 -9.02 -3.00
N PHE A 61 1.67 -9.72 -3.49
CA PHE A 61 3.06 -9.50 -3.11
C PHE A 61 3.84 -8.84 -4.24
N GLY A 62 4.76 -7.97 -3.87
CA GLY A 62 5.78 -7.47 -4.80
C GLY A 62 6.82 -8.55 -5.08
N ASP A 63 7.58 -8.36 -6.14
CA ASP A 63 8.69 -9.24 -6.46
C ASP A 63 9.84 -9.05 -5.45
N ALA A 64 10.25 -10.13 -4.79
CA ALA A 64 11.25 -10.08 -3.71
C ALA A 64 12.65 -9.69 -4.23
N ASP A 65 13.02 -10.12 -5.43
CA ASP A 65 14.32 -9.78 -6.03
C ASP A 65 14.37 -8.30 -6.42
N MET A 66 13.29 -7.76 -6.97
CA MET A 66 13.15 -6.33 -7.22
C MET A 66 13.18 -5.54 -5.90
N LEU A 67 12.49 -5.99 -4.85
CA LEU A 67 12.50 -5.31 -3.56
C LEU A 67 13.93 -5.18 -3.01
N GLU A 68 14.71 -6.27 -3.00
CA GLU A 68 16.11 -6.25 -2.54
C GLU A 68 17.01 -5.40 -3.47
N HIS A 69 16.82 -5.48 -4.80
CA HIS A 69 17.58 -4.68 -5.76
C HIS A 69 17.38 -3.16 -5.57
N PHE A 70 16.15 -2.75 -5.20
CA PHE A 70 15.77 -1.35 -4.99
C PHE A 70 15.96 -0.88 -3.54
N LYS A 71 16.54 -1.68 -2.65
CA LYS A 71 16.67 -1.40 -1.20
C LYS A 71 17.32 -0.05 -0.86
N ALA A 72 18.21 0.44 -1.71
CA ALA A 72 18.85 1.75 -1.51
C ALA A 72 17.98 2.95 -1.93
N CYS A 73 16.82 2.72 -2.57
CA CYS A 73 15.92 3.78 -3.04
C CYS A 73 14.90 4.22 -1.98
N TYR A 74 14.67 3.42 -0.94
CA TYR A 74 13.62 3.64 0.03
C TYR A 74 14.14 3.48 1.46
N ASN A 75 13.46 4.14 2.41
CA ASN A 75 13.82 4.09 3.83
C ASN A 75 12.81 3.28 4.66
N HIS A 76 11.65 2.98 4.08
CA HIS A 76 10.59 2.22 4.72
C HIS A 76 10.02 1.19 3.75
N GLN A 77 9.53 0.08 4.29
CA GLN A 77 8.76 -0.90 3.54
C GLN A 77 7.61 -1.43 4.39
N GLY A 78 6.60 -2.01 3.74
CA GLY A 78 5.51 -2.67 4.43
C GLY A 78 4.36 -3.07 3.52
N VAL A 79 3.18 -3.26 4.11
CA VAL A 79 1.94 -3.55 3.38
C VAL A 79 1.24 -2.25 3.01
N THR A 80 1.03 -2.05 1.72
CA THR A 80 0.25 -0.94 1.18
C THR A 80 -1.23 -1.31 1.08
N VAL A 81 -2.11 -0.44 1.56
CA VAL A 81 -3.55 -0.57 1.37
C VAL A 81 -3.93 0.06 0.05
N THR A 82 -4.55 -0.72 -0.83
CA THR A 82 -5.12 -0.22 -2.09
C THR A 82 -6.61 -0.01 -1.91
N ALA A 83 -7.03 1.25 -1.92
CA ALA A 83 -8.41 1.66 -1.71
C ALA A 83 -9.12 1.92 -3.06
N PRO A 84 -10.41 1.53 -3.21
CA PRO A 84 -11.17 1.78 -4.45
C PRO A 84 -11.59 3.24 -4.68
N GLY A 85 -10.98 4.20 -3.99
CA GLY A 85 -11.32 5.62 -4.12
C GLY A 85 -10.66 6.48 -3.05
N PHE A 86 -10.72 7.80 -3.23
CA PHE A 86 -9.93 8.74 -2.42
C PHE A 86 -10.61 9.21 -1.13
N TYR A 87 -11.94 9.23 -1.07
CA TYR A 87 -12.70 9.77 0.07
C TYR A 87 -13.02 8.70 1.12
N ALA A 88 -14.28 8.26 1.20
CA ALA A 88 -14.74 7.27 2.16
C ALA A 88 -13.90 5.97 2.14
N PRO A 89 -13.42 5.45 0.99
CA PRO A 89 -12.56 4.26 0.97
C PRO A 89 -11.18 4.44 1.62
N GLN A 90 -10.77 5.69 1.88
CA GLN A 90 -9.56 6.00 2.67
C GLN A 90 -9.89 6.68 4.00
N GLY A 91 -11.11 6.45 4.52
CA GLY A 91 -11.57 6.99 5.80
C GLY A 91 -11.79 8.50 5.82
N ARG A 92 -11.84 9.18 4.67
CA ARG A 92 -12.13 10.62 4.62
C ARG A 92 -13.64 10.85 4.58
N GLN A 93 -14.10 11.77 5.42
CA GLN A 93 -15.46 12.25 5.43
C GLN A 93 -15.58 13.57 4.67
N VAL A 94 -16.64 13.70 3.86
CA VAL A 94 -17.08 14.98 3.28
C VAL A 94 -18.44 15.32 3.90
N ASN A 95 -19.54 15.07 3.18
CA ASN A 95 -20.89 15.30 3.71
C ASN A 95 -21.51 14.03 4.32
N ILE A 96 -21.13 12.86 3.82
CA ILE A 96 -21.63 11.55 4.27
C ILE A 96 -20.49 10.85 5.02
N PRO A 97 -20.73 10.30 6.22
CA PRO A 97 -19.71 9.55 6.94
C PRO A 97 -19.35 8.25 6.22
N PRO A 98 -18.08 7.81 6.24
CA PRO A 98 -17.72 6.48 5.76
C PRO A 98 -18.42 5.41 6.60
N ARG A 99 -18.74 4.27 5.98
CA ARG A 99 -19.34 3.12 6.68
C ARG A 99 -18.49 2.65 7.86
N LEU A 100 -17.17 2.67 7.69
CA LEU A 100 -16.20 2.37 8.73
C LEU A 100 -15.37 3.61 9.06
N ILE A 101 -15.71 4.27 10.17
CA ILE A 101 -15.11 5.57 10.58
C ILE A 101 -13.60 5.45 10.86
N ASN A 102 -13.18 4.42 11.59
CA ASN A 102 -11.77 4.25 11.98
C ASN A 102 -11.00 3.29 11.05
N PHE A 103 -11.29 3.30 9.75
CA PHE A 103 -10.68 2.36 8.80
C PHE A 103 -9.15 2.42 8.78
N THR A 104 -8.57 3.63 8.67
CA THR A 104 -7.12 3.82 8.62
C THR A 104 -6.44 3.51 9.96
N GLY A 105 -7.09 3.77 11.09
CA GLY A 105 -6.55 3.41 12.41
C GLY A 105 -6.52 1.89 12.62
N ILE A 106 -7.62 1.20 12.27
CA ILE A 106 -7.69 -0.27 12.33
C ILE A 106 -6.56 -0.90 11.52
N LEU A 107 -6.35 -0.44 10.29
CA LEU A 107 -5.29 -0.95 9.42
C LEU A 107 -3.90 -0.51 9.88
N GLY A 108 -3.73 0.72 10.34
CA GLY A 108 -2.45 1.23 10.87
C GLY A 108 -1.98 0.50 12.13
N GLU A 109 -2.85 -0.22 12.83
CA GLU A 109 -2.50 -1.11 13.96
C GLU A 109 -2.38 -2.59 13.55
N SER A 110 -2.48 -2.89 12.25
CA SER A 110 -2.49 -4.26 11.74
C SER A 110 -1.15 -4.67 11.14
N GLU A 111 -0.94 -5.99 11.13
CA GLU A 111 0.11 -6.66 10.39
C GLU A 111 -0.53 -7.76 9.53
N VAL A 112 -0.02 -7.97 8.33
CA VAL A 112 -0.46 -9.02 7.41
C VAL A 112 0.77 -9.80 7.00
N ALA A 113 0.74 -11.13 7.13
CA ALA A 113 1.93 -11.98 6.96
C ALA A 113 3.13 -11.60 7.88
N GLY A 114 2.87 -10.97 9.02
CA GLY A 114 3.93 -10.42 9.91
C GLY A 114 4.56 -9.12 9.41
N ILE A 115 4.01 -8.51 8.35
CA ILE A 115 4.49 -7.25 7.76
C ILE A 115 3.54 -6.12 8.21
N PRO A 116 4.06 -5.01 8.75
CA PRO A 116 3.24 -3.86 9.14
C PRO A 116 2.48 -3.26 7.97
N VAL A 117 1.19 -2.96 8.16
CA VAL A 117 0.45 -2.12 7.21
C VAL A 117 0.85 -0.66 7.41
N THR A 118 1.36 -0.02 6.36
CA THR A 118 2.11 1.24 6.49
C THR A 118 1.46 2.42 5.81
N ASN A 119 0.92 2.24 4.60
CA ASN A 119 0.45 3.34 3.77
C ASN A 119 -0.79 2.99 2.97
N ILE A 120 -1.42 4.00 2.38
CA ILE A 120 -2.65 3.84 1.59
C ILE A 120 -2.60 4.63 0.28
N GLU A 121 -2.98 3.97 -0.82
CA GLU A 121 -3.05 4.49 -2.18
C GLU A 121 -4.16 3.73 -2.96
N MET A 122 -4.10 3.65 -4.29
CA MET A 122 -5.23 3.21 -5.11
C MET A 122 -4.90 2.18 -6.21
N GLU A 123 -3.65 1.73 -6.37
CA GLU A 123 -3.25 0.94 -7.54
C GLU A 123 -2.46 -0.34 -7.22
N THR A 124 -1.66 -0.35 -6.15
CA THR A 124 -0.57 -1.31 -5.96
C THR A 124 -1.04 -2.78 -5.89
N ALA A 125 -2.10 -3.09 -5.15
CA ALA A 125 -2.61 -4.46 -5.01
C ALA A 125 -3.06 -5.04 -6.36
N GLY A 126 -3.75 -4.24 -7.18
CA GLY A 126 -4.17 -4.65 -8.51
C GLY A 126 -2.99 -4.88 -9.45
N ILE A 127 -1.98 -4.00 -9.41
CA ILE A 127 -0.74 -4.16 -10.20
C ILE A 127 -0.01 -5.45 -9.80
N TYR A 128 0.20 -5.68 -8.50
CA TYR A 128 0.88 -6.88 -8.00
C TYR A 128 0.11 -8.16 -8.33
N GLY A 129 -1.20 -8.14 -8.12
CA GLY A 129 -2.08 -9.26 -8.43
C GLY A 129 -2.04 -9.65 -9.90
N LEU A 130 -2.23 -8.68 -10.80
CA LEU A 130 -2.18 -8.92 -12.24
C LEU A 130 -0.78 -9.33 -12.69
N ALA A 131 0.28 -8.72 -12.15
CA ALA A 131 1.64 -9.12 -12.46
C ALA A 131 1.88 -10.60 -12.10
N SER A 132 1.43 -11.04 -10.92
CA SER A 132 1.51 -12.44 -10.50
C SER A 132 0.76 -13.38 -11.44
N VAL A 133 -0.50 -13.08 -11.77
CA VAL A 133 -1.33 -13.92 -12.65
C VAL A 133 -0.79 -13.97 -14.09
N LEU A 134 -0.16 -12.90 -14.55
CA LEU A 134 0.40 -12.78 -15.91
C LEU A 134 1.87 -13.19 -16.03
N GLY A 135 2.52 -13.62 -14.93
CA GLY A 135 3.92 -14.05 -14.95
C GLY A 135 4.91 -12.89 -15.09
N HIS A 136 4.59 -11.72 -14.55
CA HIS A 136 5.45 -10.53 -14.52
C HIS A 136 5.97 -10.25 -13.10
N ARG A 137 7.13 -9.59 -13.04
CA ARG A 137 7.67 -9.02 -11.80
C ARG A 137 7.19 -7.58 -11.65
N ALA A 138 6.84 -7.18 -10.43
CA ALA A 138 6.41 -5.81 -10.15
C ALA A 138 6.89 -5.34 -8.78
N LEU A 139 7.23 -4.05 -8.69
CA LEU A 139 7.54 -3.35 -7.44
C LEU A 139 6.90 -1.96 -7.47
N SER A 140 6.26 -1.60 -6.37
CA SER A 140 5.70 -0.28 -6.11
C SER A 140 6.60 0.47 -5.12
N VAL A 141 6.89 1.71 -5.48
CA VAL A 141 7.65 2.66 -4.68
C VAL A 141 6.85 3.96 -4.65
N SER A 142 6.65 4.51 -3.46
CA SER A 142 5.81 5.68 -3.24
C SER A 142 6.52 6.76 -2.43
N ALA A 143 6.36 8.00 -2.87
CA ALA A 143 6.67 9.18 -2.08
C ALA A 143 5.57 9.39 -1.02
N ILE A 144 5.94 9.46 0.25
CA ILE A 144 4.98 9.71 1.33
C ILE A 144 4.76 11.22 1.45
N LEU A 145 3.60 11.70 0.99
CA LEU A 145 3.29 13.13 0.93
C LEU A 145 2.40 13.61 2.08
N ALA A 146 1.81 12.68 2.82
CA ALA A 146 0.96 12.99 3.96
C ALA A 146 1.11 11.92 5.04
N ASN A 147 1.11 12.34 6.30
CA ASN A 147 0.94 11.45 7.44
C ASN A 147 -0.49 11.59 7.96
N ARG A 148 -1.27 10.52 7.79
CA ARG A 148 -2.71 10.52 8.09
C ARG A 148 -3.01 10.44 9.57
N ILE A 149 -2.02 10.10 10.41
CA ILE A 149 -2.15 10.05 11.86
C ILE A 149 -1.84 11.42 12.46
N SER A 150 -0.70 12.02 12.09
CA SER A 150 -0.31 13.35 12.60
C SER A 150 -1.03 14.51 11.88
N GLY A 151 -1.59 14.28 10.70
CA GLY A 151 -2.18 15.33 9.85
C GLY A 151 -1.15 16.15 9.08
N GLU A 152 0.12 15.77 9.12
CA GLU A 152 1.21 16.45 8.42
C GLU A 152 1.14 16.25 6.90
N PHE A 153 1.50 17.30 6.15
CA PHE A 153 1.63 17.27 4.69
C PHE A 153 3.01 17.78 4.29
N SER A 154 3.57 17.19 3.24
CA SER A 154 4.82 17.63 2.65
C SER A 154 4.73 19.09 2.18
N SER A 155 5.73 19.88 2.53
CA SER A 155 5.94 21.23 1.99
C SER A 155 6.76 21.22 0.69
N THR A 156 7.36 20.08 0.34
CA THR A 156 8.21 19.94 -0.86
C THR A 156 7.86 18.70 -1.71
N PRO A 157 6.57 18.46 -2.03
CA PRO A 157 6.11 17.20 -2.61
C PRO A 157 6.77 16.89 -3.96
N ILE A 158 7.00 17.92 -4.78
CA ILE A 158 7.66 17.79 -6.08
C ILE A 158 9.09 17.26 -5.91
N LYS A 159 9.87 17.82 -4.97
CA LYS A 159 11.25 17.39 -4.73
C LYS A 159 11.32 15.94 -4.26
N THR A 160 10.39 15.51 -3.41
CA THR A 160 10.32 14.13 -2.93
C THR A 160 10.01 13.16 -4.07
N VAL A 161 9.07 13.53 -4.95
CA VAL A 161 8.72 12.74 -6.14
C VAL A 161 9.90 12.66 -7.12
N GLU A 162 10.55 13.79 -7.44
CA GLU A 162 11.73 13.83 -8.32
C GLU A 162 12.85 12.94 -7.78
N ARG A 163 13.17 13.05 -6.49
CA ARG A 163 14.18 12.19 -5.85
C ARG A 163 13.82 10.70 -5.94
N MET A 164 12.54 10.35 -5.73
CA MET A 164 12.08 8.97 -5.89
C MET A 164 12.27 8.48 -7.33
N ILE A 165 11.95 9.31 -8.32
CA ILE A 165 12.10 8.99 -9.73
C ILE A 165 13.57 8.75 -10.06
N ASP A 166 14.46 9.69 -9.70
CA ASP A 166 15.89 9.60 -10.00
C ASP A 166 16.51 8.33 -9.40
N LEU A 167 16.27 8.07 -8.11
CA LEU A 167 16.76 6.87 -7.44
C LEU A 167 16.24 5.58 -8.08
N SER A 168 14.96 5.56 -8.46
CA SER A 168 14.34 4.38 -9.07
C SER A 168 14.88 4.12 -10.48
N LEU A 169 15.07 5.17 -11.28
CA LEU A 169 15.63 5.05 -12.63
C LEU A 169 17.09 4.58 -12.58
N GLU A 170 17.89 5.09 -11.65
CA GLU A 170 19.27 4.63 -11.45
C GLU A 170 19.32 3.12 -11.20
N LYS A 171 18.48 2.59 -10.31
CA LYS A 171 18.43 1.13 -10.05
C LYS A 171 17.84 0.33 -11.19
N LEU A 172 16.85 0.86 -11.89
CA LEU A 172 16.23 0.16 -13.01
C LEU A 172 17.26 -0.16 -14.11
N THR A 173 18.21 0.73 -14.39
CA THR A 173 19.27 0.47 -15.38
C THR A 173 20.21 -0.69 -15.02
N GLY A 174 20.28 -1.06 -13.73
CA GLY A 174 21.07 -2.19 -13.24
C GLY A 174 20.29 -3.48 -13.05
N LEU A 175 18.96 -3.48 -13.26
CA LEU A 175 18.11 -4.65 -13.06
C LEU A 175 18.33 -5.64 -14.23
N ARG A 176 18.75 -6.86 -13.90
CA ARG A 176 18.94 -7.95 -14.86
C ARG A 176 17.78 -8.94 -14.85
#